data_AF-A0A833RKZ0-F1
#
_entry.id   AF-A0A833RKZ0-F1
#
_cell.length_a   1.000
_cell.length_b   1.000
_cell.length_c   1.000
_cell.angle_alpha   90.00
_cell.angle_beta   90.00
_cell.angle_gamma   90.00
#
_symmetry.space_group_name_H-M   'P 1'
#
loop_
_entity.id
_entity.type
_entity.pdbx_description
1 polymer ?
#
loop_
_entity_poly.entity_id
_entity_poly.type
_entity_poly.pdbx_seq_one_letter_code
_entity_poly.pdbx_strand_id
1 'polypeptide(L)'
;MKQNFRYALLWACVVIVMLCLISLTSPRRTTDFVQCIGKEAEKSSSTTSSYKPFCDYSSDRSDVCDMKGDVRIYGASSSVFFIRYHQNGDQVGDDEIVRIRPYPRKFDPNLLERIGEVKITSTGNTARAYTCAENQSIPAIVFANGGFLGNFYHDFNDALIPLFITSRQFNGEVQFLITNMKAWWVRKYKPILSKLSNYELIDLKNEDRVRCYPRVIVNLHSHKKISIDPSRTPGNYSMVDFARILRTGYSLDREFVDISQRKPKLLIITRSRTRKFTNTEAIIYGRAAGL
;
A
#
# COMPACT_ATOMS: atom_id res chain seq x y z
N MET A 1 18.73 62.12 -28.19
CA MET A 1 19.73 61.30 -27.46
C MET A 1 19.25 59.86 -27.34
N LYS A 2 19.31 59.11 -28.44
CA LYS A 2 19.07 57.66 -28.52
C LYS A 2 20.15 57.08 -29.42
N GLN A 3 21.37 56.93 -28.91
CA GLN A 3 22.43 56.21 -29.64
C GLN A 3 23.59 55.65 -28.79
N ASN A 4 23.61 55.87 -27.46
CA ASN A 4 24.75 55.47 -26.61
C ASN A 4 24.50 54.24 -25.73
N PHE A 5 23.36 53.55 -25.82
CA PHE A 5 23.08 52.38 -24.98
C PHE A 5 23.35 51.03 -25.66
N ARG A 6 23.56 51.00 -26.99
CA ARG A 6 23.80 49.75 -27.74
C ARG A 6 25.28 49.35 -27.80
N TYR A 7 26.20 50.27 -27.52
CA TYR A 7 27.64 49.96 -27.50
C TYR A 7 28.12 49.37 -26.17
N ALA A 8 27.44 49.64 -25.04
CA ALA A 8 27.85 49.11 -23.74
C ALA A 8 27.59 47.59 -23.57
N LEU A 9 26.50 47.06 -24.16
CA LEU A 9 26.19 45.62 -24.08
C LEU A 9 27.08 44.76 -25.00
N LEU A 10 27.55 45.30 -26.12
CA LEU A 10 28.41 44.57 -27.06
C LEU A 10 29.84 44.38 -26.52
N TRP A 11 30.34 45.30 -25.69
CA TRP A 11 31.66 45.15 -25.04
C TRP A 11 31.64 44.18 -23.85
N ALA A 12 30.54 44.12 -23.09
CA ALA A 12 30.42 43.19 -21.96
C ALA A 12 30.42 41.70 -22.39
N CYS A 13 29.78 41.37 -23.52
CA CYS A 13 29.76 40.00 -24.03
C CYS A 13 31.11 39.53 -24.59
N VAL A 14 31.93 40.43 -25.16
CA VAL A 14 33.26 40.06 -25.70
C VAL A 14 34.26 39.76 -24.58
N VAL A 15 34.20 40.48 -23.46
CA VAL A 15 35.09 40.24 -22.30
C VAL A 15 34.77 38.91 -21.60
N ILE A 16 33.49 38.56 -21.47
CA ILE A 16 33.07 37.31 -20.82
C ILE A 16 33.43 36.07 -21.68
N VAL A 17 33.30 36.16 -23.00
CA VAL A 17 33.68 35.05 -23.90
C VAL A 17 35.20 34.87 -23.98
N MET A 18 35.98 35.95 -23.93
CA MET A 18 37.45 35.85 -23.93
C MET A 18 38.03 35.34 -22.60
N LEU A 19 37.41 35.65 -21.45
CA LEU A 19 37.84 35.10 -20.16
C LEU A 19 37.53 33.61 -20.00
N CYS A 20 36.46 33.12 -20.65
CA CYS A 20 36.09 31.69 -20.60
C CYS A 20 36.97 30.81 -21.52
N LEU A 21 37.58 31.39 -22.57
CA LEU A 21 38.46 30.65 -23.48
C LEU A 21 39.90 30.53 -22.99
N ILE A 22 40.34 31.36 -22.03
CA ILE A 22 41.71 31.28 -21.45
C ILE A 22 41.80 30.21 -20.36
N SER A 23 40.68 29.74 -19.80
CA SER A 23 40.66 28.70 -18.76
C SER A 23 40.77 27.26 -19.28
N LEU A 24 40.82 27.05 -20.61
CA LEU A 24 40.76 25.73 -21.24
C LEU A 24 42.11 25.22 -21.79
N THR A 25 43.22 25.89 -21.52
CA THR A 25 44.56 25.42 -21.96
C THR A 25 45.65 25.78 -20.95
N SER A 26 46.02 24.87 -20.01
CA SER A 26 47.42 24.56 -19.62
C SER A 26 47.50 23.64 -18.38
N PRO A 27 48.48 22.71 -18.26
CA PRO A 27 48.39 21.52 -17.40
C PRO A 27 49.20 21.57 -16.09
N ARG A 28 48.71 20.78 -15.11
CA ARG A 28 49.37 20.14 -13.93
C ARG A 28 50.61 20.81 -13.28
N ARG A 29 50.52 21.05 -11.96
CA ARG A 29 51.52 20.53 -10.99
C ARG A 29 51.01 20.54 -9.54
N THR A 30 51.24 19.41 -8.89
CA THR A 30 51.17 19.10 -7.45
C THR A 30 52.24 19.88 -6.66
N THR A 31 51.89 20.40 -5.47
CA THR A 31 52.47 20.07 -4.14
C THR A 31 51.95 21.03 -3.06
N ASP A 32 51.90 20.51 -1.84
CA ASP A 32 51.31 21.02 -0.59
C ASP A 32 51.74 22.44 -0.14
N PHE A 33 50.89 23.11 0.66
CA PHE A 33 51.22 23.58 2.03
C PHE A 33 50.03 24.34 2.69
N VAL A 34 49.39 23.68 3.66
CA VAL A 34 48.96 24.15 5.01
C VAL A 34 48.08 25.43 5.15
N GLN A 35 46.82 25.16 5.49
CA GLN A 35 46.01 25.72 6.61
C GLN A 35 45.27 27.05 6.46
N CYS A 36 43.93 26.95 6.40
CA CYS A 36 43.00 27.91 6.99
C CYS A 36 41.90 27.17 7.75
N ILE A 37 41.58 27.71 8.92
CA ILE A 37 40.83 27.14 10.04
C ILE A 37 39.38 26.85 9.66
N GLY A 38 38.97 25.58 9.75
CA GLY A 38 37.58 25.17 9.78
C GLY A 38 36.99 25.39 11.18
N LYS A 39 35.94 26.20 11.27
CA LYS A 39 35.02 26.15 12.42
C LYS A 39 34.10 24.96 12.22
N GLU A 40 34.37 23.86 12.91
CA GLU A 40 33.39 22.81 13.13
C GLU A 40 32.28 23.38 14.02
N ALA A 41 31.08 23.52 13.45
CA ALA A 41 29.88 23.60 14.25
C ALA A 41 29.62 22.19 14.77
N GLU A 42 29.99 21.91 16.02
CA GLU A 42 29.55 20.74 16.77
C GLU A 42 28.02 20.73 16.78
N LYS A 43 27.44 19.97 15.85
CA LYS A 43 26.05 19.58 15.91
C LYS A 43 25.96 18.52 17.00
N SER A 44 25.70 18.98 18.23
CA SER A 44 25.29 18.14 19.35
C SER A 44 24.26 17.13 18.86
N SER A 45 24.70 15.87 18.81
CA SER A 45 23.89 14.71 18.52
C SER A 45 22.95 14.49 19.70
N SER A 46 21.90 15.32 19.77
CA SER A 46 20.70 14.95 20.51
C SER A 46 20.13 13.72 19.83
N THR A 47 20.21 12.59 20.53
CA THR A 47 19.56 11.34 20.13
C THR A 47 18.06 11.56 20.27
N THR A 48 17.46 12.22 19.29
CA THR A 48 16.01 12.21 19.12
C THR A 48 15.64 10.78 18.81
N SER A 49 15.06 10.08 19.79
CA SER A 49 14.32 8.85 19.55
C SER A 49 13.38 9.13 18.38
N SER A 50 13.71 8.58 17.20
CA SER A 50 12.93 8.72 15.97
C SER A 50 11.55 8.12 16.23
N TYR A 51 10.61 8.94 16.70
CA TYR A 51 9.23 8.55 16.90
C TYR A 51 8.65 8.32 15.51
N LYS A 52 8.58 7.05 15.08
CA LYS A 52 7.92 6.69 13.84
C LYS A 52 6.40 6.89 14.05
N PRO A 53 5.73 7.76 13.28
CA PRO A 53 4.28 7.89 13.37
C PRO A 53 3.63 6.54 13.06
N PHE A 54 2.56 6.19 13.78
CA PHE A 54 1.86 4.93 13.56
C PHE A 54 0.98 4.97 12.30
N CYS A 55 0.77 6.14 11.68
CA CYS A 55 0.10 6.28 10.38
C CYS A 55 1.03 6.85 9.32
N ASP A 56 0.99 6.26 8.13
CA ASP A 56 1.65 6.72 6.91
C ASP A 56 0.62 7.33 5.96
N TYR A 57 0.82 8.62 5.65
CA TYR A 57 -0.04 9.42 4.77
C TYR A 57 0.64 9.75 3.42
N SER A 58 1.81 9.19 3.15
CA SER A 58 2.64 9.55 2.00
C SER A 58 2.09 9.06 0.65
N SER A 59 1.23 8.04 0.67
CA SER A 59 0.64 7.49 -0.54
C SER A 59 -0.54 8.34 -1.03
N ASP A 60 -0.57 8.57 -2.34
CA ASP A 60 -1.71 9.13 -3.06
C ASP A 60 -2.95 8.21 -3.05
N ARG A 61 -2.78 6.91 -2.78
CA ARG A 61 -3.85 5.91 -2.85
C ARG A 61 -4.52 5.60 -1.52
N SER A 62 -3.75 5.53 -0.43
CA SER A 62 -4.24 4.99 0.84
C SER A 62 -3.41 5.50 2.03
N ASP A 63 -4.09 5.98 3.06
CA ASP A 63 -3.49 6.18 4.38
C ASP A 63 -3.54 4.86 5.16
N VAL A 64 -2.41 4.44 5.72
CA VAL A 64 -2.30 3.16 6.42
C VAL A 64 -1.73 3.38 7.81
N CYS A 65 -2.41 2.85 8.83
CA CYS A 65 -1.94 2.93 10.21
C CYS A 65 -1.46 1.55 10.69
N ASP A 66 -0.18 1.41 10.98
CA ASP A 66 0.48 0.20 11.47
C ASP A 66 0.88 0.39 12.94
N MET A 67 0.07 -0.16 13.83
CA MET A 67 0.23 -0.07 15.28
C MET A 67 0.78 -1.38 15.81
N LYS A 68 1.89 -1.33 16.57
CA LYS A 68 2.56 -2.49 17.16
C LYS A 68 2.59 -2.34 18.68
N GLY A 69 2.13 -3.35 19.42
CA GLY A 69 1.98 -3.32 20.87
C GLY A 69 0.58 -3.72 21.31
N ASP A 70 0.08 -3.11 22.38
CA ASP A 70 -1.29 -3.33 22.88
C ASP A 70 -2.29 -2.55 22.02
N VAL A 71 -2.95 -3.25 21.09
CA VAL A 71 -4.01 -2.69 20.27
C VAL A 71 -5.33 -3.41 20.54
N ARG A 72 -6.36 -2.64 20.91
CA ARG A 72 -7.68 -3.15 21.30
C ARG A 72 -8.73 -2.69 20.31
N ILE A 73 -9.45 -3.63 19.71
CA ILE A 73 -10.47 -3.35 18.71
C ILE A 73 -11.84 -3.66 19.30
N TYR A 74 -12.72 -2.66 19.33
CA TYR A 74 -14.13 -2.84 19.59
C TYR A 74 -14.93 -2.64 18.31
N GLY A 75 -15.43 -3.76 17.77
CA GLY A 75 -16.01 -3.81 16.43
C GLY A 75 -17.34 -3.06 16.30
N ALA A 76 -18.25 -3.25 17.25
CA ALA A 76 -19.57 -2.62 17.27
C ALA A 76 -19.51 -1.08 17.18
N SER A 77 -18.48 -0.44 17.75
CA SER A 77 -18.25 1.01 17.64
C SER A 77 -17.18 1.41 16.62
N SER A 78 -16.67 0.47 15.82
CA SER A 78 -15.57 0.69 14.85
C SER A 78 -14.39 1.46 15.46
N SER A 79 -14.03 1.10 16.70
CA SER A 79 -13.03 1.82 17.49
C SER A 79 -11.80 0.96 17.72
N VAL A 80 -10.64 1.56 17.52
CA VAL A 80 -9.32 0.96 17.74
C VAL A 80 -8.58 1.80 18.77
N PHE A 81 -8.15 1.19 19.87
CA PHE A 81 -7.31 1.83 20.87
C PHE A 81 -5.89 1.32 20.73
N PHE A 82 -4.93 2.24 20.61
CA PHE A 82 -3.51 1.91 20.62
C PHE A 82 -2.88 2.46 21.89
N ILE A 83 -2.41 1.58 22.76
CA ILE A 83 -1.81 1.98 24.02
C ILE A 83 -0.34 2.30 23.81
N ARG A 84 0.04 3.54 24.09
CA ARG A 84 1.42 4.03 24.00
C ARG A 84 2.08 4.02 25.38
N TYR A 85 3.21 3.34 25.48
CA TYR A 85 4.09 3.38 26.65
C TYR A 85 5.35 4.19 26.32
N HIS A 86 5.84 5.00 27.26
CA HIS A 86 7.20 5.53 27.23
C HIS A 86 8.20 4.39 27.45
N GLN A 87 9.46 4.58 27.04
CA GLN A 87 10.52 3.59 27.23
C GLN A 87 10.76 3.19 28.71
N ASN A 88 10.27 4.00 29.66
CA ASN A 88 10.35 3.72 31.10
C ASN A 88 9.05 3.12 31.68
N GLY A 89 8.06 2.79 30.84
CA GLY A 89 6.76 2.24 31.27
C GLY A 89 5.69 3.28 31.63
N ASP A 90 6.04 4.57 31.65
CA ASP A 90 5.10 5.67 31.92
C ASP A 90 4.19 5.96 30.72
N GLN A 91 3.00 6.49 30.98
CA GLN A 91 2.02 6.80 29.94
C GLN A 91 2.42 8.04 29.13
N VAL A 92 2.45 7.93 27.80
CA VAL A 92 2.71 9.07 26.90
C VAL A 92 1.55 10.07 26.99
N GLY A 93 1.85 11.37 26.81
CA GLY A 93 0.93 12.51 26.92
C GLY A 93 -0.34 12.47 26.03
N ASP A 94 -0.83 13.65 25.63
CA ASP A 94 -2.19 13.83 25.09
C ASP A 94 -2.63 12.80 24.05
N ASP A 95 -3.92 12.45 24.12
CA ASP A 95 -4.57 11.47 23.24
C ASP A 95 -4.56 11.98 21.79
N GLU A 96 -4.11 11.12 20.87
CA GLU A 96 -4.16 11.39 19.44
C GLU A 96 -5.32 10.59 18.83
N ILE A 97 -6.24 11.29 18.15
CA ILE A 97 -7.40 10.67 17.50
C ILE A 97 -7.24 10.78 15.98
N VAL A 98 -7.24 9.64 15.32
CA VAL A 98 -7.18 9.52 13.86
C VAL A 98 -8.45 8.83 13.37
N ARG A 99 -8.98 9.29 12.24
CA ARG A 99 -10.17 8.73 11.60
C ARG A 99 -9.81 8.27 10.19
N ILE A 100 -9.97 6.97 9.93
CA ILE A 100 -9.62 6.36 8.65
C ILE A 100 -10.85 5.67 8.07
N ARG A 101 -11.12 5.90 6.79
CA ARG A 101 -12.05 5.07 6.00
C ARG A 101 -11.20 4.04 5.26
N PRO A 102 -11.22 2.76 5.65
CA PRO A 102 -10.18 1.82 5.28
C PRO A 102 -10.42 1.23 3.86
N TYR A 103 -10.37 2.10 2.86
CA TYR A 103 -10.53 1.79 1.44
C TYR A 103 -9.42 2.49 0.63
N PRO A 104 -8.70 1.79 -0.29
CA PRO A 104 -7.50 2.31 -0.96
C PRO A 104 -7.81 3.21 -2.17
N ARG A 105 -8.64 4.23 -1.94
CA ARG A 105 -8.95 5.33 -2.88
C ARG A 105 -9.11 6.64 -2.10
N LYS A 106 -8.08 7.03 -1.35
CA LYS A 106 -8.05 8.27 -0.56
C LYS A 106 -8.47 9.51 -1.36
N PHE A 107 -8.14 9.54 -2.66
CA PHE A 107 -8.44 10.62 -3.61
C PHE A 107 -9.92 10.72 -4.04
N ASP A 108 -10.81 9.82 -3.61
CA ASP A 108 -12.20 9.75 -4.05
C ASP A 108 -13.17 9.99 -2.86
N PRO A 109 -13.39 11.27 -2.44
CA PRO A 109 -14.18 11.58 -1.25
C PRO A 109 -15.62 11.09 -1.33
N ASN A 110 -16.25 11.19 -2.52
CA ASN A 110 -17.63 10.75 -2.76
C ASN A 110 -17.80 9.24 -2.53
N LEU A 111 -16.81 8.43 -2.93
CA LEU A 111 -16.81 7.01 -2.63
C LEU A 111 -16.66 6.77 -1.11
N LEU A 112 -15.73 7.48 -0.49
CA LEU A 112 -15.40 7.30 0.92
C LEU A 112 -16.58 7.61 1.83
N GLU A 113 -17.50 8.50 1.47
CA GLU A 113 -18.73 8.75 2.25
C GLU A 113 -19.57 7.49 2.52
N ARG A 114 -19.47 6.47 1.64
CA ARG A 114 -20.19 5.20 1.78
C ARG A 114 -19.40 4.14 2.56
N ILE A 115 -18.18 4.47 2.97
CA ILE A 115 -17.28 3.58 3.71
C ILE A 115 -17.37 3.93 5.19
N GLY A 116 -17.55 2.90 6.03
CA GLY A 116 -17.54 3.06 7.47
C GLY A 116 -16.20 3.61 7.94
N GLU A 117 -16.26 4.57 8.85
CA GLU A 117 -15.06 5.14 9.45
C GLU A 117 -14.60 4.29 10.63
N VAL A 118 -13.29 4.08 10.74
CA VAL A 118 -12.61 3.48 11.89
C VAL A 118 -11.96 4.61 12.67
N LYS A 119 -12.34 4.75 13.95
CA LYS A 119 -11.75 5.71 14.87
C LYS A 119 -10.60 5.05 15.60
N ILE A 120 -9.40 5.58 15.42
CA ILE A 120 -8.19 5.17 16.15
C ILE A 120 -7.96 6.18 17.26
N THR A 121 -7.79 5.71 18.50
CA THR A 121 -7.43 6.54 19.66
C THR A 121 -6.13 6.01 20.23
N SER A 122 -5.08 6.77 20.04
CA SER A 122 -3.75 6.51 20.56
C SER A 122 -3.62 7.22 21.90
N THR A 123 -3.52 6.46 22.99
CA THR A 123 -3.58 7.00 24.36
C THR A 123 -2.48 6.39 25.21
N GLY A 124 -1.93 7.19 26.12
CA GLY A 124 -1.16 6.64 27.23
C GLY A 124 -2.06 5.96 28.25
N ASN A 125 -3.30 6.43 28.43
CA ASN A 125 -4.18 6.05 29.52
C ASN A 125 -5.03 4.80 29.24
N THR A 126 -4.58 3.66 29.76
CA THR A 126 -5.26 2.36 29.66
C THR A 126 -6.68 2.34 30.23
N ALA A 127 -7.02 3.21 31.20
CA ALA A 127 -8.36 3.28 31.78
C ALA A 127 -9.41 3.86 30.81
N ARG A 128 -8.96 4.57 29.76
CA ARG A 128 -9.84 5.09 28.69
C ARG A 128 -10.11 4.08 27.58
N ALA A 129 -9.33 2.99 27.54
CA ALA A 129 -9.48 1.94 26.54
C ALA A 129 -10.35 0.80 27.09
N TYR A 130 -11.06 0.12 26.19
CA TYR A 130 -11.84 -1.05 26.56
C TYR A 130 -10.94 -2.18 27.10
N THR A 131 -11.48 -2.97 28.04
CA THR A 131 -10.81 -4.18 28.54
C THR A 131 -10.83 -5.28 27.49
N CYS A 132 -9.72 -6.01 27.34
CA CYS A 132 -9.63 -7.15 26.44
C CYS A 132 -10.60 -8.25 26.87
N ALA A 133 -11.53 -8.62 25.98
CA ALA A 133 -12.35 -9.82 26.14
C ALA A 133 -11.63 -11.05 25.57
N GLU A 134 -10.91 -10.87 24.46
CA GLU A 134 -10.15 -11.93 23.81
C GLU A 134 -8.76 -11.43 23.42
N ASN A 135 -7.72 -12.13 23.85
CA ASN A 135 -6.33 -11.85 23.47
C ASN A 135 -5.91 -12.75 22.32
N GLN A 136 -5.37 -12.15 21.27
CA GLN A 136 -4.90 -12.82 20.07
C GLN A 136 -3.37 -12.77 20.04
N SER A 137 -2.72 -13.83 19.56
CA SER A 137 -1.25 -13.89 19.41
C SER A 137 -0.75 -13.44 18.03
N ILE A 138 -1.68 -13.27 17.08
CA ILE A 138 -1.41 -12.91 15.68
C ILE A 138 -1.70 -11.44 15.41
N PRO A 139 -1.15 -10.83 14.35
CA PRO A 139 -1.57 -9.51 13.89
C PRO A 139 -2.98 -9.53 13.29
N ALA A 140 -3.57 -8.33 13.16
CA ALA A 140 -4.83 -8.09 12.50
C ALA A 140 -4.71 -7.05 11.36
N ILE A 141 -5.52 -7.21 10.32
CA ILE A 141 -5.69 -6.21 9.25
C ILE A 141 -7.17 -5.81 9.18
N VAL A 142 -7.44 -4.52 9.30
CA VAL A 142 -8.77 -3.92 9.18
C VAL A 142 -8.94 -3.29 7.80
N PHE A 143 -9.93 -3.71 7.02
CA PHE A 143 -10.22 -3.13 5.71
C PHE A 143 -11.72 -3.12 5.38
N ALA A 144 -12.14 -2.31 4.41
CA ALA A 144 -13.53 -2.23 3.98
C ALA A 144 -13.83 -3.14 2.78
N ASN A 145 -14.93 -3.89 2.87
CA ASN A 145 -15.54 -4.63 1.77
C ASN A 145 -16.78 -3.89 1.21
N GLY A 146 -16.64 -2.58 1.05
CA GLY A 146 -17.70 -1.66 0.65
C GLY A 146 -17.53 -1.09 -0.76
N GLY A 147 -17.98 0.14 -0.96
CA GLY A 147 -17.62 0.96 -2.12
C GLY A 147 -17.89 0.30 -3.48
N PHE A 148 -16.91 0.38 -4.38
CA PHE A 148 -16.99 -0.12 -5.74
C PHE A 148 -16.75 -1.63 -5.90
N LEU A 149 -16.47 -2.35 -4.80
CA LEU A 149 -16.35 -3.81 -4.85
C LEU A 149 -17.66 -4.44 -5.34
N GLY A 150 -17.57 -5.35 -6.31
CA GLY A 150 -18.70 -5.65 -7.20
C GLY A 150 -18.28 -6.21 -8.55
N ASN A 151 -17.19 -5.68 -9.10
CA ASN A 151 -16.71 -6.01 -10.43
C ASN A 151 -15.21 -6.31 -10.41
N PHE A 152 -14.73 -7.01 -11.44
CA PHE A 152 -13.36 -7.50 -11.50
C PHE A 152 -12.30 -6.42 -11.30
N TYR A 153 -12.45 -5.25 -11.94
CA TYR A 153 -11.46 -4.18 -11.81
C TYR A 153 -11.30 -3.76 -10.35
N HIS A 154 -12.42 -3.43 -9.69
CA HIS A 154 -12.39 -2.93 -8.31
C HIS A 154 -12.10 -4.04 -7.30
N ASP A 155 -12.61 -5.26 -7.51
CA ASP A 155 -12.31 -6.41 -6.65
C ASP A 155 -10.79 -6.66 -6.57
N PHE A 156 -10.06 -6.49 -7.68
CA PHE A 156 -8.61 -6.66 -7.71
C PHE A 156 -7.87 -5.39 -7.27
N ASN A 157 -8.21 -4.24 -7.84
CA ASN A 157 -7.49 -2.98 -7.65
C ASN A 157 -7.66 -2.41 -6.24
N ASP A 158 -8.86 -2.53 -5.67
CA ASP A 158 -9.24 -1.87 -4.42
C ASP A 158 -9.29 -2.83 -3.22
N ALA A 159 -9.15 -4.16 -3.44
CA ALA A 159 -9.19 -5.14 -2.36
C ALA A 159 -8.11 -6.22 -2.47
N LEU A 160 -8.17 -7.13 -3.46
CA LEU A 160 -7.34 -8.34 -3.45
C LEU A 160 -5.83 -8.05 -3.57
N ILE A 161 -5.44 -7.14 -4.48
CA ILE A 161 -4.02 -6.76 -4.62
C ILE A 161 -3.55 -5.99 -3.38
N PRO A 162 -4.23 -4.92 -2.91
CA PRO A 162 -3.84 -4.24 -1.66
C PRO A 162 -3.81 -5.17 -0.43
N LEU A 163 -4.72 -6.13 -0.35
CA LEU A 163 -4.76 -7.10 0.74
C LEU A 163 -3.55 -8.03 0.68
N PHE A 164 -3.21 -8.57 -0.50
CA PHE A 164 -1.96 -9.32 -0.69
C PHE A 164 -0.73 -8.48 -0.34
N ILE A 165 -0.69 -7.22 -0.79
CA ILE A 165 0.42 -6.31 -0.47
C ILE A 165 0.55 -6.15 1.04
N THR A 166 -0.54 -6.05 1.77
CA THR A 166 -0.50 -5.79 3.21
C THR A 166 -0.22 -7.06 4.01
N SER A 167 -0.81 -8.19 3.60
CA SER A 167 -0.85 -9.41 4.40
C SER A 167 0.28 -10.41 4.10
N ARG A 168 0.91 -10.33 2.92
CA ARG A 168 1.86 -11.37 2.48
C ARG A 168 3.03 -11.55 3.45
N GLN A 169 3.48 -10.48 4.10
CA GLN A 169 4.54 -10.51 5.11
C GLN A 169 4.26 -11.46 6.30
N PHE A 170 3.00 -11.80 6.54
CA PHE A 170 2.57 -12.66 7.64
C PHE A 170 2.41 -14.12 7.24
N ASN A 171 2.53 -14.46 5.96
CA ASN A 171 2.43 -15.84 5.45
C ASN A 171 1.20 -16.63 5.95
N GLY A 172 0.04 -15.95 6.07
CA GLY A 172 -1.20 -16.55 6.58
C GLY A 172 -1.44 -16.32 8.08
N GLU A 173 -0.41 -15.96 8.84
CA GLU A 173 -0.50 -15.66 10.28
C GLU A 173 -1.03 -14.26 10.55
N VAL A 174 -2.24 -13.97 10.11
CA VAL A 174 -2.90 -12.68 10.27
C VAL A 174 -4.41 -12.81 10.22
N GLN A 175 -5.10 -12.12 11.12
CA GLN A 175 -6.56 -12.06 11.18
C GLN A 175 -7.08 -10.94 10.28
N PHE A 176 -8.13 -11.22 9.50
CA PHE A 176 -8.85 -10.18 8.75
C PHE A 176 -10.11 -9.74 9.49
N LEU A 177 -10.24 -8.43 9.69
CA LEU A 177 -11.43 -7.79 10.25
C LEU A 177 -12.01 -6.85 9.18
N ILE A 178 -13.23 -7.12 8.77
CA ILE A 178 -13.83 -6.53 7.59
C ILE A 178 -14.94 -5.56 8.01
N THR A 179 -14.79 -4.29 7.63
CA THR A 179 -15.89 -3.31 7.70
C THR A 179 -16.75 -3.38 6.44
N ASN A 180 -18.03 -3.00 6.56
CA ASN A 180 -18.98 -3.04 5.45
C ASN A 180 -19.06 -4.43 4.76
N MET A 181 -18.99 -5.53 5.53
CA MET A 181 -18.82 -6.86 4.95
C MET A 181 -19.97 -7.26 4.02
N LYS A 182 -19.64 -7.57 2.75
CA LYS A 182 -20.56 -8.18 1.79
C LYS A 182 -20.32 -9.68 1.73
N ALA A 183 -21.20 -10.48 2.34
CA ALA A 183 -21.06 -11.95 2.42
C ALA A 183 -20.90 -12.62 1.03
N TRP A 184 -21.59 -12.14 0.00
CA TRP A 184 -21.46 -12.68 -1.36
C TRP A 184 -20.05 -12.47 -1.95
N TRP A 185 -19.39 -11.36 -1.62
CA TRP A 185 -18.03 -11.05 -2.08
C TRP A 185 -17.01 -11.94 -1.37
N VAL A 186 -17.18 -12.10 -0.06
CA VAL A 186 -16.36 -13.02 0.75
C VAL A 186 -16.48 -14.44 0.22
N ARG A 187 -17.70 -14.90 -0.07
CA ARG A 187 -17.94 -16.24 -0.65
C ARG A 187 -17.27 -16.41 -2.00
N LYS A 188 -17.39 -15.41 -2.88
CA LYS A 188 -16.77 -15.40 -4.21
C LYS A 188 -15.25 -15.53 -4.14
N TYR A 189 -14.61 -14.86 -3.19
CA TYR A 189 -13.15 -14.78 -3.08
C TYR A 189 -12.54 -15.64 -1.96
N LYS A 190 -13.34 -16.48 -1.29
CA LYS A 190 -12.91 -17.41 -0.25
C LYS A 190 -11.64 -18.19 -0.64
N PRO A 191 -11.50 -18.75 -1.86
CA PRO A 191 -10.31 -19.52 -2.21
C PRO A 191 -9.01 -18.70 -2.23
N ILE A 192 -9.09 -17.39 -2.47
CA ILE A 192 -7.93 -16.48 -2.40
C ILE A 192 -7.70 -16.02 -0.97
N LEU A 193 -8.77 -15.62 -0.26
CA LEU A 193 -8.70 -15.12 1.11
C LEU A 193 -8.07 -16.17 2.05
N SER A 194 -8.40 -17.46 1.87
CA SER A 194 -7.82 -18.57 2.63
C SER A 194 -6.35 -18.86 2.32
N LYS A 195 -5.76 -18.20 1.31
CA LYS A 195 -4.31 -18.25 1.03
C LYS A 195 -3.57 -17.05 1.61
N LEU A 196 -4.31 -16.04 2.07
CA LEU A 196 -3.78 -14.80 2.65
C LEU A 196 -3.90 -14.78 4.18
N SER A 197 -4.84 -15.54 4.74
CA SER A 197 -5.07 -15.71 6.18
C SER A 197 -5.48 -17.16 6.48
N ASN A 198 -4.92 -17.71 7.56
CA ASN A 198 -5.27 -19.02 8.11
C ASN A 198 -6.46 -18.96 9.08
N TYR A 199 -7.04 -17.77 9.31
CA TYR A 199 -8.03 -17.51 10.35
C TYR A 199 -9.39 -17.12 9.76
N GLU A 200 -10.45 -17.22 10.57
CA GLU A 200 -11.81 -16.92 10.15
C GLU A 200 -12.03 -15.42 9.90
N LEU A 201 -12.65 -15.04 8.80
CA LEU A 201 -12.90 -13.62 8.50
C LEU A 201 -13.94 -13.03 9.48
N ILE A 202 -13.61 -11.93 10.16
CA ILE A 202 -14.49 -11.30 11.15
C ILE A 202 -15.24 -10.14 10.50
N ASP A 203 -16.57 -10.09 10.65
CA ASP A 203 -17.37 -8.91 10.33
C ASP A 203 -17.29 -7.93 11.49
N LEU A 204 -16.51 -6.87 11.32
CA LEU A 204 -16.19 -5.96 12.41
C LEU A 204 -17.45 -5.30 12.99
N LYS A 205 -18.46 -4.99 12.17
CA LYS A 205 -19.67 -4.31 12.64
C LYS A 205 -20.52 -5.19 13.56
N ASN A 206 -20.45 -6.50 13.38
CA ASN A 206 -21.25 -7.48 14.10
C ASN A 206 -20.45 -8.16 15.23
N GLU A 207 -19.28 -7.62 15.58
CA GLU A 207 -18.44 -8.10 16.68
C GLU A 207 -18.69 -7.27 17.95
N ASP A 208 -19.23 -7.92 18.97
CA ASP A 208 -19.57 -7.34 20.28
C ASP A 208 -18.44 -7.45 21.30
N ARG A 209 -17.41 -8.26 21.03
CA ARG A 209 -16.27 -8.44 21.93
C ARG A 209 -15.11 -7.52 21.57
N VAL A 210 -14.36 -7.16 22.61
CA VAL A 210 -13.12 -6.40 22.46
C VAL A 210 -11.98 -7.39 22.23
N ARG A 211 -11.42 -7.38 21.02
CA ARG A 211 -10.29 -8.23 20.63
C ARG A 211 -8.99 -7.45 20.71
N CYS A 212 -8.00 -8.02 21.38
CA CYS A 212 -6.69 -7.42 21.56
C CYS A 212 -5.64 -8.15 20.72
N TYR A 213 -4.82 -7.39 20.00
CA TYR A 213 -3.83 -7.90 19.07
C TYR A 213 -2.46 -7.26 19.35
N PRO A 214 -1.35 -8.00 19.17
CA PRO A 214 0.02 -7.48 19.27
C PRO A 214 0.39 -6.50 18.14
N ARG A 215 -0.36 -6.50 17.05
CA ARG A 215 -0.20 -5.57 15.92
C ARG A 215 -1.50 -5.46 15.13
N VAL A 216 -1.85 -4.25 14.74
CA VAL A 216 -3.02 -3.99 13.87
C VAL A 216 -2.61 -3.04 12.76
N ILE A 217 -2.94 -3.42 11.53
CA ILE A 217 -2.85 -2.54 10.37
C ILE A 217 -4.26 -2.11 9.97
N VAL A 218 -4.54 -0.82 10.02
CA VAL A 218 -5.81 -0.24 9.56
C VAL A 218 -5.62 0.33 8.16
N ASN A 219 -6.49 -0.12 7.24
CA ASN A 219 -6.43 0.07 5.79
C ASN A 219 -5.33 -0.76 5.10
N LEU A 220 -5.36 -0.77 3.77
CA LEU A 220 -4.48 -1.59 2.93
C LEU A 220 -3.46 -0.73 2.19
N HIS A 221 -2.22 -1.20 2.11
CA HIS A 221 -1.20 -0.59 1.26
C HIS A 221 -1.58 -0.78 -0.22
N SER A 222 -1.66 0.32 -0.97
CA SER A 222 -1.92 0.31 -2.41
C SER A 222 -0.86 1.10 -3.15
N HIS A 223 -0.10 0.44 -4.04
CA HIS A 223 1.05 1.07 -4.69
C HIS A 223 0.65 1.84 -5.95
N LYS A 224 -0.09 1.18 -6.85
CA LYS A 224 -0.52 1.70 -8.16
C LYS A 224 -1.67 0.84 -8.70
N LYS A 225 -2.27 1.25 -9.81
CA LYS A 225 -3.43 0.57 -10.41
C LYS A 225 -3.06 -0.85 -10.87
N ILE A 226 -3.79 -1.86 -10.39
CA ILE A 226 -3.66 -3.30 -10.69
C ILE A 226 -2.20 -3.76 -10.80
N SER A 227 -1.35 -3.32 -9.87
CA SER A 227 0.05 -3.72 -9.91
C SER A 227 0.70 -3.55 -8.54
N ILE A 228 1.77 -4.32 -8.35
CA ILE A 228 2.60 -4.33 -7.15
C ILE A 228 3.95 -3.74 -7.55
N ASP A 229 4.42 -2.80 -6.75
CA ASP A 229 5.79 -2.31 -6.82
C ASP A 229 6.64 -3.08 -5.78
N PRO A 230 7.52 -4.00 -6.21
CA PRO A 230 8.30 -4.83 -5.30
C PRO A 230 9.19 -4.02 -4.35
N SER A 231 9.72 -2.88 -4.80
CA SER A 231 10.63 -2.03 -4.01
C SER A 231 9.99 -1.44 -2.75
N ARG A 232 8.66 -1.38 -2.73
CA ARG A 232 7.85 -0.85 -1.62
C ARG A 232 7.31 -1.93 -0.70
N THR A 233 7.57 -3.21 -1.00
CA THR A 233 7.08 -4.34 -0.21
C THR A 233 8.12 -4.80 0.80
N PRO A 234 7.75 -5.24 2.02
CA PRO A 234 8.71 -5.74 3.01
C PRO A 234 9.50 -6.99 2.60
N GLY A 235 9.09 -7.68 1.52
CA GLY A 235 9.70 -8.94 1.07
C GLY A 235 9.91 -9.03 -0.44
N ASN A 236 9.99 -7.89 -1.13
CA ASN A 236 10.19 -7.79 -2.60
C ASN A 236 9.22 -8.65 -3.44
N TYR A 237 8.00 -8.87 -2.96
CA TYR A 237 6.99 -9.62 -3.71
C TYR A 237 6.36 -8.78 -4.82
N SER A 238 5.94 -9.46 -5.87
CA SER A 238 5.55 -8.88 -7.15
C SER A 238 4.17 -9.37 -7.61
N MET A 239 3.73 -8.91 -8.77
CA MET A 239 2.55 -9.45 -9.44
C MET A 239 2.68 -10.93 -9.80
N VAL A 240 3.90 -11.45 -9.97
CA VAL A 240 4.14 -12.89 -10.21
C VAL A 240 3.75 -13.69 -8.96
N ASP A 241 4.10 -13.20 -7.78
CA ASP A 241 3.77 -13.85 -6.51
C ASP A 241 2.28 -13.79 -6.20
N PHE A 242 1.65 -12.65 -6.51
CA PHE A 242 0.19 -12.54 -6.43
C PHE A 242 -0.49 -13.51 -7.40
N ALA A 243 -0.01 -13.63 -8.65
CA ALA A 243 -0.53 -14.61 -9.59
C ALA A 243 -0.37 -16.05 -9.08
N ARG A 244 0.74 -16.37 -8.40
CA ARG A 244 0.93 -17.68 -7.75
C ARG A 244 -0.13 -17.93 -6.68
N ILE A 245 -0.43 -16.94 -5.83
CA ILE A 245 -1.53 -17.05 -4.84
C ILE A 245 -2.87 -17.31 -5.52
N LEU A 246 -3.20 -16.59 -6.58
CA LEU A 246 -4.45 -16.81 -7.32
C LEU A 246 -4.53 -18.25 -7.84
N ARG A 247 -3.44 -18.75 -8.42
CA ARG A 247 -3.39 -20.10 -8.98
C ARG A 247 -3.53 -21.16 -7.91
N THR A 248 -2.82 -21.02 -6.80
CA THR A 248 -2.92 -21.95 -5.66
C THR A 248 -4.30 -21.87 -5.01
N GLY A 249 -4.92 -20.69 -4.95
CA GLY A 249 -6.28 -20.51 -4.43
C GLY A 249 -7.32 -21.23 -5.28
N TYR A 250 -7.19 -21.18 -6.60
CA TYR A 250 -8.10 -21.85 -7.54
C TYR A 250 -7.66 -23.26 -7.96
N SER A 251 -6.65 -23.85 -7.30
CA SER A 251 -6.08 -25.16 -7.65
C SER A 251 -5.74 -25.30 -9.14
N LEU A 252 -5.05 -24.31 -9.70
CA LEU A 252 -4.64 -24.31 -11.11
C LEU A 252 -3.25 -24.95 -11.27
N ASP A 253 -3.22 -26.17 -11.84
CA ASP A 253 -2.03 -27.03 -11.88
C ASP A 253 -0.88 -26.55 -12.79
N ARG A 254 -1.17 -25.76 -13.84
CA ARG A 254 -0.18 -25.48 -14.91
C ARG A 254 0.60 -24.19 -14.72
N GLU A 255 1.74 -24.21 -14.05
CA GLU A 255 2.54 -23.00 -13.84
C GLU A 255 3.08 -22.40 -15.15
N PHE A 256 3.48 -23.26 -16.09
CA PHE A 256 3.96 -22.89 -17.42
C PHE A 256 3.17 -23.62 -18.52
N VAL A 257 3.00 -22.94 -19.65
CA VAL A 257 2.48 -23.54 -20.88
C VAL A 257 3.68 -23.80 -21.78
N ASP A 258 4.01 -25.07 -22.02
CA ASP A 258 4.97 -25.40 -23.06
C ASP A 258 4.34 -25.11 -24.43
N ILE A 259 4.84 -24.05 -25.06
CA ILE A 259 4.39 -23.54 -26.36
C ILE A 259 5.12 -24.24 -27.52
N SER A 260 6.19 -24.99 -27.23
CA SER A 260 7.07 -25.56 -28.24
C SER A 260 6.52 -26.85 -28.86
N GLN A 261 5.68 -27.60 -28.14
CA GLN A 261 5.26 -28.95 -28.57
C GLN A 261 3.75 -29.13 -28.79
N ARG A 262 2.91 -28.10 -28.65
CA ARG A 262 1.45 -28.25 -28.75
C ARG A 262 0.77 -27.17 -29.58
N LYS A 263 -0.08 -27.60 -30.52
CA LYS A 263 -0.97 -26.71 -31.29
C LYS A 263 -1.85 -25.89 -30.32
N PRO A 264 -1.89 -24.55 -30.42
CA PRO A 264 -2.69 -23.71 -29.54
C PRO A 264 -4.16 -24.15 -29.50
N LYS A 265 -4.72 -24.26 -28.29
CA LYS A 265 -6.14 -24.55 -28.09
C LYS A 265 -6.91 -23.26 -27.83
N LEU A 266 -7.72 -22.84 -28.79
CA LEU A 266 -8.71 -21.78 -28.57
C LEU A 266 -9.82 -22.32 -27.67
N LEU A 267 -10.06 -21.65 -26.53
CA LEU A 267 -11.22 -21.84 -25.66
C LEU A 267 -12.16 -20.65 -25.82
N ILE A 268 -13.41 -20.92 -26.19
CA ILE A 268 -14.46 -19.91 -26.24
C ILE A 268 -15.37 -20.14 -25.05
N ILE A 269 -15.45 -19.16 -24.15
CA ILE A 269 -16.38 -19.18 -23.02
C ILE A 269 -17.60 -18.35 -23.43
N THR A 270 -18.68 -19.03 -23.82
CA THR A 270 -19.93 -18.36 -24.17
C THR A 270 -20.63 -17.85 -22.91
N ARG A 271 -21.09 -16.60 -22.96
CA ARG A 271 -21.87 -15.98 -21.88
C ARG A 271 -23.20 -15.51 -22.45
N SER A 272 -24.31 -15.88 -21.82
CA SER A 272 -25.65 -15.56 -22.32
C SER A 272 -26.21 -14.23 -21.81
N ARG A 273 -25.63 -13.67 -20.72
CA ARG A 273 -26.32 -12.64 -19.92
C ARG A 273 -26.03 -11.18 -20.31
N THR A 274 -24.85 -10.85 -20.85
CA THR A 274 -24.48 -9.44 -21.11
C THR A 274 -23.87 -9.22 -22.49
N ARG A 275 -22.87 -10.04 -22.87
CA ARG A 275 -22.24 -10.00 -24.20
C ARG A 275 -22.12 -11.43 -24.72
N LYS A 276 -22.68 -11.69 -25.89
CA LYS A 276 -22.68 -13.00 -26.54
C LYS A 276 -22.09 -12.89 -27.95
N PHE A 277 -21.34 -13.91 -28.36
CA PHE A 277 -21.06 -14.11 -29.77
C PHE A 277 -22.37 -14.57 -30.45
N THR A 278 -22.78 -13.86 -31.51
CA THR A 278 -23.97 -14.22 -32.29
C THR A 278 -23.67 -15.29 -33.33
N ASN A 279 -22.39 -15.51 -33.64
CA ASN A 279 -21.90 -16.42 -34.65
C ASN A 279 -20.92 -17.46 -34.06
N THR A 280 -21.16 -17.94 -32.83
CA THR A 280 -20.26 -18.89 -32.13
C THR A 280 -19.97 -20.13 -32.99
N GLU A 281 -20.99 -20.69 -33.65
CA GLU A 281 -20.82 -21.82 -34.56
C GLU A 281 -19.82 -21.48 -35.68
N ALA A 282 -19.99 -20.35 -36.36
CA ALA A 282 -19.07 -19.92 -37.41
C ALA A 282 -17.63 -19.73 -36.90
N ILE A 283 -17.45 -19.25 -35.66
CA ILE A 283 -16.12 -19.12 -35.04
C ILE A 283 -15.49 -20.49 -34.78
N ILE A 284 -16.29 -21.47 -34.33
CA ILE A 284 -15.84 -22.85 -34.10
C ILE A 284 -15.49 -23.53 -35.45
N TYR A 285 -16.35 -23.38 -36.46
CA TYR A 285 -16.16 -23.99 -37.79
C TYR A 285 -15.06 -23.33 -38.61
N GLY A 286 -14.91 -22.00 -38.57
CA GLY A 286 -13.84 -21.28 -39.29
C GLY A 286 -12.45 -21.77 -38.89
N ARG A 287 -12.27 -22.18 -37.63
CA ARG A 287 -11.04 -22.82 -37.13
C ARG A 287 -10.81 -24.23 -37.69
N ALA A 288 -11.87 -24.99 -37.95
CA ALA A 288 -11.76 -26.34 -38.51
C ALA A 288 -11.32 -26.31 -40.00
N ALA A 289 -11.60 -25.22 -40.70
CA ALA A 289 -11.27 -25.02 -42.11
C ALA A 289 -9.86 -24.45 -42.38
N GLY A 290 -9.08 -24.11 -41.35
CA GLY A 290 -7.68 -23.68 -41.51
C GLY A 290 -7.47 -22.28 -42.10
N LEU A 291 -8.42 -21.36 -41.90
CA LEU A 291 -8.22 -19.90 -42.09
C LEU A 291 -7.67 -19.25 -40.82
#